data_AF-K0KFT2-F1
#
_entry.id   AF-K0KFT2-F1
#
_cell.length_a   1.000
_cell.length_b   1.000
_cell.length_c   1.000
_cell.angle_alpha   90.00
_cell.angle_beta   90.00
_cell.angle_gamma   90.00
#
_symmetry.space_group_name_H-M   'P 1'
#
loop_
_entity.id
_entity.type
_entity.pdbx_description
1 polymer ?
#
loop_
_entity_poly.entity_id
_entity_poly.type
_entity_poly.pdbx_seq_one_letter_code
_entity_poly.pdbx_strand_id
1 'polypeptide(L)'
;MVALTSTPDGWTARFGIRITATVDLDRLVGYVGGSAGQRLHRAREEDAAYLARLCTGDPSIVHEVRRRGAEVTLAGTVRRPERERAGEAAEAGLARLLDVPTHVTAEEFEPPVVLAEAVLRKRAVVGVPARPDAGVRYYLAVPPLWSDPATWPGLLGDAELVVELRPHWVRPDFGAMLEGIAVQYERLAAPTVFRTGGLYSAPAALPAEPFAVRAAPLYREAAARYRGWVFRVRIGVTGADPEHLDRLAAALNADHRPPARDLPPALDLVRELADPGEAAHAVWLPAGRVAGLPLVEPPPERTGTHGVIITDSTVRVDGDLFGGHRFGVT
;
A
#
# COMPACT_ATOMS: atom_id res chain seq x y z
N MET A 1 -15.04 10.92 -19.45
CA MET A 1 -14.52 11.84 -20.47
C MET A 1 -13.01 11.61 -20.59
N VAL A 2 -12.42 11.82 -21.77
CA VAL A 2 -10.96 11.67 -21.98
C VAL A 2 -10.36 13.03 -22.31
N ALA A 3 -9.47 13.52 -21.43
CA ALA A 3 -8.68 14.72 -21.64
C ALA A 3 -7.30 14.35 -22.21
N LEU A 4 -6.92 14.96 -23.34
CA LEU A 4 -5.64 14.73 -24.02
C LEU A 4 -4.73 15.96 -23.93
N THR A 5 -3.45 15.75 -23.61
CA THR A 5 -2.46 16.83 -23.48
C THR A 5 -1.14 16.42 -24.13
N SER A 6 -0.58 17.30 -24.96
CA SER A 6 0.77 17.11 -25.53
C SER A 6 1.84 17.42 -24.50
N THR A 7 2.91 16.64 -24.49
CA THR A 7 4.10 16.78 -23.64
C THR A 7 5.36 16.60 -24.51
N PRO A 8 6.57 16.98 -24.04
CA PRO A 8 7.81 16.78 -24.81
C PRO A 8 8.03 15.32 -25.23
N ASP A 9 7.64 14.37 -24.37
CA ASP A 9 7.82 12.92 -24.58
C ASP A 9 6.64 12.24 -25.30
N GLY A 10 5.71 13.00 -25.89
CA GLY A 10 4.52 12.47 -26.58
C GLY A 10 3.20 13.02 -26.05
N TRP A 11 2.22 12.15 -25.82
CA TRP A 11 0.87 12.49 -25.38
C TRP A 11 0.54 11.83 -24.04
N THR A 12 -0.01 12.62 -23.13
CA THR A 12 -0.67 12.15 -21.91
C THR A 12 -2.18 12.18 -22.10
N ALA A 13 -2.87 11.10 -21.74
CA ALA A 13 -4.32 11.07 -21.63
C ALA A 13 -4.73 10.86 -20.17
N ARG A 14 -5.74 11.60 -19.71
CA ARG A 14 -6.37 11.45 -18.39
C ARG A 14 -7.85 11.17 -18.57
N PHE A 15 -8.40 10.31 -17.74
CA PHE A 15 -9.81 9.92 -17.73
C PHE A 15 -10.20 9.54 -16.30
N GLY A 16 -11.48 9.59 -15.95
CA GLY A 16 -11.89 9.24 -14.61
C GLY A 16 -13.40 9.13 -14.42
N ILE A 17 -13.74 8.68 -13.21
CA ILE A 17 -15.10 8.56 -12.71
C ILE A 17 -15.23 9.19 -11.33
N ARG A 18 -16.43 9.67 -11.00
CA ARG A 18 -16.86 9.95 -9.62
C ARG A 18 -17.78 8.82 -9.17
N ILE A 19 -17.60 8.31 -7.96
CA ILE A 19 -18.59 7.43 -7.32
C ILE A 19 -19.71 8.33 -6.80
N THR A 20 -20.94 8.09 -7.26
CA THR A 20 -22.10 8.94 -6.99
C THR A 20 -22.98 8.39 -5.87
N ALA A 21 -23.03 7.07 -5.70
CA ALA A 21 -23.70 6.42 -4.58
C ALA A 21 -23.16 4.99 -4.35
N THR A 22 -23.40 4.47 -3.15
CA THR A 22 -23.33 3.03 -2.83
C THR A 22 -24.72 2.53 -2.50
N VAL A 23 -25.10 1.37 -3.04
CA VAL A 23 -26.45 0.80 -2.92
C VAL A 23 -26.65 0.14 -1.55
N ASP A 24 -27.86 0.25 -0.99
CA ASP A 24 -28.27 -0.52 0.19
C ASP A 24 -28.21 -2.03 -0.11
N LEU A 25 -27.19 -2.70 0.44
CA LEU A 25 -26.93 -4.12 0.24
C LEU A 25 -28.09 -5.00 0.74
N ASP A 26 -28.92 -4.53 1.67
CA ASP A 26 -30.07 -5.27 2.18
C ASP A 26 -31.21 -5.34 1.14
N ARG A 27 -31.19 -4.45 0.13
CA ARG A 27 -32.17 -4.37 -0.97
C ARG A 27 -31.63 -4.87 -2.31
N LEU A 28 -30.31 -4.94 -2.49
CA LEU A 28 -29.69 -5.30 -3.75
C LEU A 28 -29.89 -6.79 -4.09
N VAL A 29 -30.46 -7.07 -5.26
CA VAL A 29 -30.69 -8.43 -5.76
C VAL A 29 -29.35 -9.20 -5.82
N GLY A 30 -29.29 -10.36 -5.16
CA GLY A 30 -28.06 -11.14 -4.99
C GLY A 30 -27.36 -10.97 -3.64
N TYR A 31 -27.69 -9.93 -2.87
CA TYR A 31 -27.23 -9.72 -1.48
C TYR A 31 -28.34 -10.00 -0.44
N VAL A 32 -29.61 -9.92 -0.85
CA VAL A 32 -30.79 -10.33 -0.05
C VAL A 32 -30.64 -11.76 0.49
N GLY A 33 -30.99 -11.96 1.76
CA GLY A 33 -31.02 -13.27 2.43
C GLY A 33 -29.74 -13.68 3.16
N GLY A 34 -28.60 -13.02 2.90
CA GLY A 34 -27.40 -13.20 3.72
C GLY A 34 -27.49 -12.51 5.09
N SER A 35 -26.50 -12.73 5.95
CA SER A 35 -26.23 -11.85 7.10
C SER A 35 -25.48 -10.58 6.66
N ALA A 36 -25.47 -9.53 7.49
CA ALA A 36 -24.71 -8.31 7.21
C ALA A 36 -23.21 -8.57 6.97
N GLY A 37 -22.61 -9.51 7.72
CA GLY A 37 -21.23 -9.94 7.52
C GLY A 37 -21.01 -10.65 6.18
N GLN A 38 -21.96 -11.47 5.73
CA GLN A 38 -21.90 -12.11 4.40
C GLN A 38 -22.06 -11.10 3.27
N ARG A 39 -22.97 -10.12 3.41
CA ARG A 39 -23.12 -9.03 2.42
C ARG A 39 -21.85 -8.20 2.30
N LEU A 40 -21.25 -7.80 3.42
CA LEU A 40 -19.99 -7.04 3.45
C LEU A 40 -18.81 -7.85 2.91
N HIS A 41 -18.75 -9.16 3.17
CA HIS A 41 -17.74 -10.05 2.59
C HIS A 41 -17.86 -10.11 1.07
N ARG A 42 -19.06 -10.32 0.53
CA ARG A 42 -19.32 -10.37 -0.91
C ARG A 42 -18.98 -9.04 -1.60
N ALA A 43 -19.38 -7.90 -1.02
CA ALA A 43 -19.06 -6.58 -1.56
C ALA A 43 -17.55 -6.40 -1.74
N ARG A 44 -16.77 -6.75 -0.71
CA ARG A 44 -15.30 -6.74 -0.74
C ARG A 44 -14.68 -7.69 -1.77
N GLU A 45 -15.34 -8.81 -2.09
CA GLU A 45 -14.91 -9.71 -3.16
C GLU A 45 -15.19 -9.12 -4.55
N GLU A 46 -16.33 -8.46 -4.76
CA GLU A 46 -16.64 -7.74 -6.00
C GLU A 46 -15.69 -6.53 -6.20
N ASP A 47 -15.38 -5.78 -5.14
CA ASP A 47 -14.38 -4.71 -5.13
C ASP A 47 -12.98 -5.22 -5.49
N ALA A 48 -12.54 -6.30 -4.84
CA ALA A 48 -11.24 -6.91 -5.09
C ALA A 48 -11.15 -7.45 -6.52
N ALA A 49 -12.23 -8.05 -7.04
CA ALA A 49 -12.31 -8.48 -8.43
C ALA A 49 -12.27 -7.29 -9.42
N TYR A 50 -12.87 -6.16 -9.08
CA TYR A 50 -12.81 -4.92 -9.87
C TYR A 50 -11.39 -4.34 -9.90
N LEU A 51 -10.77 -4.13 -8.74
CA LEU A 51 -9.39 -3.65 -8.65
C LEU A 51 -8.40 -4.61 -9.32
N ALA A 52 -8.65 -5.92 -9.29
CA ALA A 52 -7.88 -6.89 -10.07
C ALA A 52 -8.01 -6.67 -11.59
N ARG A 53 -9.21 -6.44 -12.14
CA ARG A 53 -9.39 -6.12 -13.58
C ARG A 53 -8.62 -4.86 -13.99
N LEU A 54 -8.59 -3.84 -13.14
CA LEU A 54 -7.79 -2.63 -13.37
C LEU A 54 -6.27 -2.88 -13.34
N CYS A 55 -5.83 -3.84 -12.53
CA CYS A 55 -4.43 -4.23 -12.40
C CYS A 55 -3.93 -5.07 -13.58
N THR A 56 -4.78 -5.98 -14.11
CA THR A 56 -4.46 -6.86 -15.24
C THR A 56 -4.72 -6.22 -16.61
N GLY A 57 -5.05 -4.93 -16.66
CA GLY A 57 -5.34 -4.19 -17.88
C GLY A 57 -4.09 -3.77 -18.64
N ASP A 58 -4.10 -2.55 -19.20
CA ASP A 58 -2.90 -1.93 -19.75
C ASP A 58 -1.97 -1.52 -18.60
N PRO A 59 -0.77 -2.11 -18.45
CA PRO A 59 0.05 -1.94 -17.25
C PRO A 59 0.74 -0.58 -17.16
N SER A 60 0.59 0.27 -18.18
CA SER A 60 1.09 1.65 -18.18
C SER A 60 0.04 2.67 -17.79
N ILE A 61 -1.22 2.25 -17.59
CA ILE A 61 -2.23 3.09 -16.92
C ILE A 61 -1.86 3.17 -15.44
N VAL A 62 -1.50 4.36 -14.98
CA VAL A 62 -1.41 4.67 -13.56
C VAL A 62 -2.81 5.08 -13.10
N HIS A 63 -3.39 4.35 -12.16
CA HIS A 63 -4.67 4.71 -11.56
C HIS A 63 -4.47 5.56 -10.29
N GLU A 64 -5.46 6.35 -9.93
CA GLU A 64 -5.42 7.24 -8.76
C GLU A 64 -6.81 7.24 -8.10
N VAL A 65 -6.91 6.64 -6.92
CA VAL A 65 -8.10 6.76 -6.06
C VAL A 65 -7.94 8.02 -5.23
N ARG A 66 -8.96 8.87 -5.17
CA ARG A 66 -9.03 9.98 -4.23
C ARG A 66 -10.24 9.89 -3.34
N ARG A 67 -10.08 10.35 -2.09
CA ARG A 67 -11.19 10.52 -1.15
C ARG A 67 -11.07 11.87 -0.45
N ARG A 68 -12.16 12.64 -0.41
CA ARG A 68 -12.31 13.84 0.42
C ARG A 68 -13.66 13.83 1.13
N GLY A 69 -13.63 13.56 2.44
CA GLY A 69 -14.85 13.33 3.22
C GLY A 69 -15.67 12.14 2.69
N ALA A 70 -16.79 12.44 2.04
CA ALA A 70 -17.70 11.49 1.39
C ALA A 70 -17.47 11.35 -0.13
N GLU A 71 -16.83 12.33 -0.79
CA GLU A 71 -16.57 12.24 -2.24
C GLU A 71 -15.42 11.28 -2.51
N VAL A 72 -15.63 10.36 -3.46
CA VAL A 72 -14.62 9.43 -3.95
C VAL A 72 -14.55 9.52 -5.47
N THR A 73 -13.34 9.68 -6.00
CA THR A 73 -13.08 9.65 -7.44
C THR A 73 -12.00 8.63 -7.76
N LEU A 74 -12.04 8.10 -8.97
CA LEU A 74 -11.03 7.18 -9.48
C LEU A 74 -10.65 7.62 -10.89
N ALA A 75 -9.38 8.00 -11.05
CA ALA A 75 -8.81 8.45 -12.30
C ALA A 75 -7.81 7.43 -12.86
N GLY A 76 -7.60 7.45 -14.17
CA GLY A 76 -6.49 6.82 -14.84
C GLY A 76 -5.69 7.84 -15.66
N THR A 77 -4.38 7.64 -15.74
CA THR A 77 -3.46 8.42 -16.58
C THR A 77 -2.59 7.46 -17.38
N VAL A 78 -2.50 7.68 -18.70
CA VAL A 78 -1.66 6.90 -19.61
C VAL A 78 -0.81 7.83 -20.48
N ARG A 79 0.40 7.39 -20.84
CA ARG A 79 1.33 8.12 -21.72
C ARG A 79 1.69 7.28 -22.95
N ARG A 80 1.70 7.88 -24.14
CA ARG A 80 2.07 7.25 -25.42
C ARG A 80 2.81 8.24 -26.31
N PRO A 81 3.72 7.82 -27.20
CA PRO A 81 4.31 8.71 -28.19
C PRO A 81 3.25 9.32 -29.14
N GLU A 82 2.18 8.57 -29.43
CA GLU A 82 1.15 8.90 -30.42
C GLU A 82 -0.18 9.29 -29.75
N ARG A 83 -0.84 10.33 -30.27
CA ARG A 83 -2.12 10.84 -29.76
C ARG A 83 -3.25 9.82 -29.82
N GLU A 84 -3.34 9.10 -30.94
CA GLU A 84 -4.38 8.11 -31.21
C GLU A 84 -4.33 6.97 -30.19
N ARG A 85 -3.16 6.33 -30.04
CA ARG A 85 -2.91 5.32 -28.99
C ARG A 85 -3.12 5.83 -27.56
N ALA A 86 -2.89 7.12 -27.31
CA ALA A 86 -3.20 7.72 -26.00
C ALA A 86 -4.72 7.80 -25.75
N GLY A 87 -5.49 8.14 -26.79
CA GLY A 87 -6.95 8.12 -26.79
C GLY A 87 -7.50 6.69 -26.61
N GLU A 88 -7.14 5.76 -27.49
CA GLU A 88 -7.59 4.36 -27.44
C GLU A 88 -7.35 3.71 -26.07
N ALA A 89 -6.14 3.88 -25.51
CA ALA A 89 -5.79 3.33 -24.20
C ALA A 89 -6.55 3.99 -23.04
N ALA A 90 -6.92 5.27 -23.18
CA ALA A 90 -7.73 5.99 -22.21
C ALA A 90 -9.23 5.68 -22.32
N GLU A 91 -9.76 5.45 -23.52
CA GLU A 91 -11.15 5.01 -23.74
C GLU A 91 -11.33 3.57 -23.21
N ALA A 92 -10.43 2.65 -23.56
CA ALA A 92 -10.40 1.30 -22.98
C ALA A 92 -10.11 1.33 -21.47
N GLY A 93 -9.38 2.33 -20.98
CA GLY A 93 -9.18 2.61 -19.55
C GLY A 93 -10.49 3.01 -18.86
N LEU A 94 -11.19 4.01 -19.41
CA LEU A 94 -12.44 4.55 -18.89
C LEU A 94 -13.57 3.52 -18.90
N ALA A 95 -13.68 2.73 -19.97
CA ALA A 95 -14.64 1.63 -20.04
C ALA A 95 -14.44 0.60 -18.91
N ARG A 96 -13.18 0.33 -18.52
CA ARG A 96 -12.86 -0.53 -17.37
C ARG A 96 -13.11 0.15 -16.01
N LEU A 97 -13.06 1.48 -15.93
CA LEU A 97 -13.48 2.20 -14.71
C LEU A 97 -15.00 2.20 -14.55
N LEU A 98 -15.75 2.37 -15.65
CA LEU A 98 -17.22 2.37 -15.64
C LEU A 98 -17.84 0.99 -15.37
N ASP A 99 -17.08 -0.09 -15.57
CA ASP A 99 -17.40 -1.49 -15.20
C ASP A 99 -17.32 -1.72 -13.66
N VAL A 100 -17.99 -0.87 -12.88
CA VAL A 100 -17.97 -0.86 -11.42
C VAL A 100 -18.70 -2.07 -10.79
N PRO A 101 -18.40 -2.42 -9.51
CA PRO A 101 -19.15 -3.44 -8.77
C PRO A 101 -20.66 -3.17 -8.71
N THR A 102 -21.46 -4.23 -8.60
CA THR A 102 -22.95 -4.14 -8.69
C THR A 102 -23.62 -3.29 -7.63
N HIS A 103 -22.91 -2.96 -6.55
CA HIS A 103 -23.36 -2.18 -5.41
C HIS A 103 -22.84 -0.72 -5.42
N VAL A 104 -22.20 -0.28 -6.52
CA VAL A 104 -21.61 1.05 -6.69
C VAL A 104 -22.23 1.71 -7.93
N THR A 105 -22.52 3.00 -7.87
CA THR A 105 -22.84 3.80 -9.07
C THR A 105 -21.75 4.84 -9.32
N ALA A 106 -21.43 5.08 -10.58
CA ALA A 106 -20.42 6.05 -10.98
C ALA A 106 -20.84 6.84 -12.22
N GLU A 107 -20.35 8.07 -12.32
CA GLU A 107 -20.47 8.94 -13.49
C GLU A 107 -19.10 9.26 -14.09
N GLU A 108 -19.06 9.62 -15.38
CA GLU A 108 -17.84 10.12 -16.00
C GLU A 108 -17.43 11.49 -15.41
N PHE A 109 -16.14 11.65 -15.12
CA PHE A 109 -15.57 12.86 -14.55
C PHE A 109 -14.27 13.26 -15.26
N GLU A 110 -13.95 14.56 -15.29
CA GLU A 110 -12.67 15.06 -15.78
C GLU A 110 -11.69 15.19 -14.59
N PRO A 111 -10.65 14.33 -14.49
CA PRO A 111 -9.84 14.21 -13.28
C PRO A 111 -8.82 15.37 -13.15
N PRO A 112 -8.89 16.19 -12.08
CA PRO A 112 -8.01 17.36 -11.92
C PRO A 112 -6.53 16.97 -11.94
N VAL A 113 -5.67 17.80 -12.51
CA VAL A 113 -4.22 17.64 -12.36
C VAL A 113 -3.83 18.10 -10.96
N VAL A 114 -3.44 17.15 -10.11
CA VAL A 114 -2.95 17.41 -8.75
C VAL A 114 -1.63 16.67 -8.57
N LEU A 115 -0.71 17.28 -7.84
CA LEU A 115 0.52 16.67 -7.36
C LEU A 115 0.36 16.50 -5.85
N ALA A 116 0.39 15.27 -5.35
CA ALA A 116 0.25 15.04 -3.90
C ALA A 116 1.47 15.62 -3.16
N GLU A 117 1.19 16.60 -2.29
CA GLU A 117 2.17 17.45 -1.60
C GLU A 117 2.97 16.66 -0.57
N ALA A 118 2.27 15.93 0.31
CA ALA A 118 2.87 15.02 1.28
C ALA A 118 2.83 13.56 0.79
N VAL A 119 3.81 12.76 1.21
CA VAL A 119 3.93 11.34 0.83
C VAL A 119 4.08 10.48 2.09
N LEU A 120 3.12 9.59 2.33
CA LEU A 120 3.12 8.74 3.52
C LEU A 120 3.99 7.51 3.28
N ARG A 121 5.09 7.42 4.02
CA ARG A 121 6.02 6.27 3.99
C ARG A 121 5.76 5.31 5.15
N LYS A 122 5.76 4.01 4.87
CA LYS A 122 5.69 2.97 5.91
C LYS A 122 7.09 2.70 6.47
N ARG A 123 7.23 2.67 7.80
CA ARG A 123 8.49 2.26 8.46
C ARG A 123 8.63 0.74 8.45
N ALA A 124 9.84 0.27 8.14
CA ALA A 124 10.23 -1.12 8.36
C ALA A 124 10.43 -1.40 9.86
N VAL A 125 10.13 -2.62 10.29
CA VAL A 125 10.45 -3.11 11.63
C VAL A 125 11.83 -3.76 11.58
N VAL A 126 12.79 -3.18 12.30
CA VAL A 126 14.16 -3.70 12.42
C VAL A 126 14.34 -4.34 13.79
N GLY A 127 15.14 -5.40 13.87
CA GLY A 127 15.49 -6.05 15.13
C GLY A 127 16.93 -6.59 15.14
N VAL A 128 17.51 -6.72 16.33
CA VAL A 128 18.79 -7.40 16.55
C VAL A 128 18.51 -8.84 16.99
N PRO A 129 19.21 -9.87 16.46
CA PRO A 129 19.08 -11.25 16.93
C PRO A 129 19.34 -11.42 18.42
N ALA A 130 18.49 -12.22 19.07
CA ALA A 130 18.72 -12.70 20.43
C ALA A 130 19.50 -14.03 20.44
N ARG A 131 19.49 -14.78 19.33
CA ARG A 131 20.20 -16.07 19.20
C ARG A 131 21.54 -15.95 18.48
N PRO A 132 22.58 -16.69 18.91
CA PRO A 132 23.89 -16.70 18.24
C PRO A 132 23.87 -17.45 16.89
N ASP A 133 22.89 -18.32 16.65
CA ASP A 133 22.77 -19.14 15.44
C ASP A 133 22.00 -18.47 14.29
N ALA A 134 21.55 -17.22 14.48
CA ALA A 134 20.77 -16.45 13.52
C ALA A 134 21.48 -16.22 12.17
N GLY A 135 22.82 -16.19 12.15
CA GLY A 135 23.64 -16.04 10.95
C GLY A 135 23.56 -14.67 10.26
N VAL A 136 22.91 -13.68 10.87
CA VAL A 136 22.72 -12.32 10.37
C VAL A 136 23.04 -11.29 11.46
N ARG A 137 23.33 -10.03 11.08
CA ARG A 137 23.55 -8.93 12.04
C ARG A 137 22.24 -8.32 12.54
N TYR A 138 21.26 -8.21 11.64
CA TYR A 138 19.95 -7.60 11.89
C TYR A 138 18.87 -8.40 11.17
N TYR A 139 17.65 -8.32 11.68
CA TYR A 139 16.43 -8.72 10.99
C TYR A 139 15.68 -7.49 10.51
N LEU A 140 14.91 -7.66 9.43
CA LEU A 140 13.99 -6.68 8.91
C LEU A 140 12.66 -7.37 8.58
N ALA A 141 11.56 -6.66 8.77
CA ALA A 141 10.24 -7.05 8.28
C ALA A 141 9.46 -5.80 7.88
N VAL A 142 8.79 -5.83 6.73
CA VAL A 142 7.82 -4.79 6.33
C VAL A 142 6.42 -5.33 6.60
N PRO A 143 5.67 -4.77 7.58
CA PRO A 143 4.31 -5.20 7.84
C PRO A 143 3.38 -4.87 6.65
N PRO A 144 2.21 -5.51 6.52
CA PRO A 144 1.15 -5.00 5.66
C PRO A 144 0.73 -3.57 6.07
N LEU A 145 0.08 -2.83 5.18
CA LEU A 145 -0.72 -1.67 5.60
C LEU A 145 -1.97 -2.20 6.30
N TRP A 146 -1.86 -2.40 7.61
CA TRP A 146 -3.00 -2.52 8.51
C TRP A 146 -3.25 -1.16 9.16
N SER A 147 -4.52 -0.85 9.26
CA SER A 147 -5.13 0.37 9.77
C SER A 147 -6.61 0.07 9.81
N ASP A 148 -7.25 0.15 10.97
CA ASP A 148 -8.70 0.00 11.06
C ASP A 148 -9.37 1.06 10.16
N PRO A 149 -10.20 0.68 9.17
CA PRO A 149 -10.94 1.63 8.33
C PRO A 149 -11.72 2.69 9.13
N ALA A 150 -12.14 2.39 10.36
CA ALA A 150 -12.82 3.35 11.25
C ALA A 150 -11.94 4.51 11.72
N THR A 151 -10.60 4.38 11.68
CA THR A 151 -9.68 5.43 12.12
C THR A 151 -9.42 6.50 11.05
N TRP A 152 -9.46 6.13 9.76
CA TRP A 152 -9.14 7.04 8.65
C TRP A 152 -10.02 8.30 8.57
N PRO A 153 -11.36 8.27 8.74
CA PRO A 153 -12.18 9.48 8.67
C PRO A 153 -11.75 10.55 9.69
N GLY A 154 -11.44 10.15 10.93
CA GLY A 154 -10.99 11.05 11.99
C GLY A 154 -9.52 11.51 11.85
N LEU A 155 -8.71 10.80 11.06
CA LEU A 155 -7.29 11.14 10.81
C LEU A 155 -7.07 12.01 9.56
N LEU A 156 -8.07 12.15 8.69
CA LEU A 156 -8.00 12.97 7.46
C LEU A 156 -8.66 14.35 7.62
N GLY A 157 -9.79 14.43 8.34
CA GLY A 157 -10.58 15.66 8.41
C GLY A 157 -11.00 16.15 7.02
N ASP A 158 -10.69 17.41 6.70
CA ASP A 158 -10.96 18.04 5.39
C ASP A 158 -9.91 17.75 4.30
N ALA A 159 -8.81 17.06 4.65
CA ALA A 159 -7.73 16.75 3.72
C ALA A 159 -8.17 15.70 2.68
N GLU A 160 -7.60 15.78 1.48
CA GLU A 160 -7.81 14.80 0.42
C GLU A 160 -6.74 13.71 0.51
N LEU A 161 -7.19 12.45 0.63
CA LEU A 161 -6.34 11.27 0.52
C LEU A 161 -6.18 10.91 -0.95
N VAL A 162 -4.94 10.80 -1.43
CA VAL A 162 -4.61 10.42 -2.81
C VAL A 162 -3.81 9.10 -2.79
N VAL A 163 -4.30 8.09 -3.49
CA VAL A 163 -3.69 6.76 -3.58
C VAL A 163 -3.38 6.44 -5.04
N GLU A 164 -2.12 6.62 -5.45
CA GLU A 164 -1.62 6.17 -6.74
C GLU A 164 -1.49 4.64 -6.74
N LEU A 165 -2.10 3.99 -7.70
CA LEU A 165 -2.12 2.55 -7.92
C LEU A 165 -1.51 2.23 -9.28
N ARG A 166 -0.22 1.82 -9.28
CA ARG A 166 0.53 1.51 -10.50
C ARG A 166 0.63 -0.01 -10.72
N PRO A 167 0.09 -0.57 -11.82
CA PRO A 167 0.21 -2.00 -12.12
C PRO A 167 1.68 -2.47 -12.14
N HIS A 168 1.93 -3.65 -11.58
CA HIS A 168 3.24 -4.27 -11.58
C HIS A 168 3.14 -5.79 -11.61
N TRP A 169 4.02 -6.44 -12.39
CA TRP A 169 4.13 -7.88 -12.44
C TRP A 169 5.23 -8.38 -11.49
N VAL A 170 4.82 -8.95 -10.35
CA VAL A 170 5.73 -9.62 -9.41
C VAL A 170 6.23 -10.92 -10.04
N ARG A 171 7.54 -10.97 -10.30
CA ARG A 171 8.22 -12.17 -10.79
C ARG A 171 8.08 -13.33 -9.78
N PRO A 172 7.95 -14.60 -10.24
CA PRO A 172 7.78 -15.74 -9.33
C PRO A 172 8.94 -15.98 -8.35
N ASP A 173 10.16 -15.57 -8.70
CA ASP A 173 11.36 -15.69 -7.86
C ASP A 173 11.30 -14.79 -6.62
N PHE A 174 10.68 -13.61 -6.69
CA PHE A 174 10.42 -12.77 -5.52
C PHE A 174 9.47 -13.45 -4.52
N GLY A 175 8.41 -14.11 -5.01
CA GLY A 175 7.52 -14.92 -4.17
C GLY A 175 8.24 -16.09 -3.50
N ALA A 176 9.10 -16.79 -4.24
CA ALA A 176 9.93 -17.87 -3.71
C ALA A 176 10.96 -17.39 -2.67
N MET A 177 11.57 -16.21 -2.88
CA MET A 177 12.45 -15.56 -1.92
C MET A 177 11.72 -15.25 -0.60
N LEU A 178 10.51 -14.70 -0.66
CA LEU A 178 9.72 -14.40 0.53
C LEU A 178 9.33 -15.66 1.32
N GLU A 179 8.95 -16.75 0.63
CA GLU A 179 8.68 -18.05 1.29
C GLU A 179 9.96 -18.63 1.93
N GLY A 180 11.11 -18.52 1.26
CA GLY A 180 12.41 -18.92 1.83
C GLY A 180 12.76 -18.14 3.10
N ILE A 181 12.48 -16.84 3.14
CA ILE A 181 12.65 -16.00 4.34
C ILE A 181 11.64 -16.39 5.43
N ALA A 182 10.38 -16.69 5.09
CA ALA A 182 9.39 -17.19 6.04
C ALA A 182 9.85 -18.49 6.71
N VAL A 183 10.28 -19.48 5.91
CA VAL A 183 10.81 -20.77 6.39
C VAL A 183 12.07 -20.57 7.25
N GLN A 184 12.95 -19.62 6.92
CA GLN A 184 14.10 -19.28 7.77
C GLN A 184 13.65 -18.70 9.12
N TYR A 185 12.70 -17.77 9.13
CA TYR A 185 12.16 -17.23 10.38
C TYR A 185 11.41 -18.28 11.20
N GLU A 186 10.67 -19.21 10.59
CA GLU A 186 9.97 -20.28 11.31
C GLU A 186 10.93 -21.21 12.05
N ARG A 187 12.09 -21.52 11.45
CA ARG A 187 13.17 -22.29 12.11
C ARG A 187 13.82 -21.54 13.29
N LEU A 188 13.80 -20.21 13.29
CA LEU A 188 14.27 -19.37 14.40
C LEU A 188 13.17 -19.11 15.44
N ALA A 189 11.90 -19.11 15.02
CA ALA A 189 10.73 -18.99 15.89
C ALA A 189 10.47 -20.26 16.71
N ALA A 190 10.95 -21.43 16.26
CA ALA A 190 10.98 -22.64 17.06
C ALA A 190 12.15 -22.64 18.07
N PRO A 191 11.92 -23.03 19.35
CA PRO A 191 13.00 -23.44 20.24
C PRO A 191 13.80 -24.59 19.65
N THR A 192 15.10 -24.67 19.93
CA THR A 192 15.96 -25.73 19.38
C THR A 192 17.11 -26.10 20.31
N VAL A 193 17.88 -27.13 19.95
CA VAL A 193 19.10 -27.54 20.66
C VAL A 193 20.30 -27.29 19.76
N PHE A 194 21.08 -26.27 20.09
CA PHE A 194 22.27 -25.87 19.36
C PHE A 194 23.47 -26.75 19.74
N ARG A 195 24.12 -27.31 18.73
CA ARG A 195 25.28 -28.21 18.85
C ARG A 195 26.44 -27.65 18.03
N THR A 196 27.17 -26.71 18.60
CA THR A 196 28.39 -26.14 18.01
C THR A 196 29.54 -26.17 19.00
N GLY A 197 30.71 -26.57 18.51
CA GLY A 197 31.87 -26.93 19.32
C GLY A 197 32.29 -28.37 19.03
N GLY A 198 33.47 -28.76 19.50
CA GLY A 198 33.99 -30.13 19.34
C GLY A 198 33.29 -31.15 20.25
N LEU A 199 33.85 -32.36 20.34
CA LEU A 199 33.32 -33.47 21.18
C LEU A 199 33.04 -33.10 22.65
N TYR A 200 33.62 -32.00 23.16
CA TYR A 200 33.54 -31.57 24.55
C TYR A 200 32.47 -30.50 24.84
N SER A 201 31.75 -30.01 23.82
CA SER A 201 30.73 -28.98 23.99
C SER A 201 29.35 -29.59 24.22
N ALA A 202 28.80 -29.41 25.43
CA ALA A 202 27.45 -29.86 25.77
C ALA A 202 26.39 -29.16 24.90
N PRO A 203 25.32 -29.86 24.44
CA PRO A 203 24.25 -29.24 23.66
C PRO A 203 23.50 -28.16 24.47
N ALA A 204 23.37 -26.97 23.91
CA ALA A 204 22.69 -25.84 24.56
C ALA A 204 21.25 -25.68 24.01
N ALA A 205 20.26 -25.52 24.90
CA ALA A 205 18.92 -25.15 24.47
C ALA A 205 18.87 -23.66 24.09
N LEU A 206 18.41 -23.35 22.87
CA LEU A 206 18.11 -21.98 22.43
C LEU A 206 16.59 -21.75 22.43
N PRO A 207 16.11 -20.63 22.98
CA PRO A 207 14.70 -20.27 22.92
C PRO A 207 14.27 -19.88 21.50
N ALA A 208 12.96 -19.71 21.32
CA ALA A 208 12.39 -19.02 20.17
C ALA A 208 12.95 -17.60 20.05
N GLU A 209 13.23 -17.15 18.82
CA GLU A 209 13.63 -15.78 18.51
C GLU A 209 12.41 -14.83 18.50
N PRO A 210 12.29 -13.86 19.43
CA PRO A 210 11.09 -13.02 19.55
C PRO A 210 10.84 -12.08 18.36
N PHE A 211 11.84 -11.83 17.51
CA PHE A 211 11.60 -11.18 16.22
C PHE A 211 10.99 -12.16 15.21
N ALA A 212 11.58 -13.34 15.06
CA ALA A 212 11.20 -14.33 14.06
C ALA A 212 9.78 -14.87 14.27
N VAL A 213 9.36 -15.05 15.53
CA VAL A 213 7.97 -15.40 15.89
C VAL A 213 6.94 -14.43 15.28
N ARG A 214 7.30 -13.14 15.15
CA ARG A 214 6.44 -12.11 14.55
C ARG A 214 6.68 -11.94 13.06
N ALA A 215 7.92 -12.12 12.58
CA ALA A 215 8.27 -11.94 11.18
C ALA A 215 7.81 -13.09 10.26
N ALA A 216 7.90 -14.34 10.74
CA ALA A 216 7.46 -15.54 10.01
C ALA A 216 6.06 -15.41 9.35
N PRO A 217 4.97 -15.12 10.10
CA PRO A 217 3.65 -14.98 9.49
C PRO A 217 3.55 -13.80 8.52
N LEU A 218 4.26 -12.69 8.76
CA LEU A 218 4.30 -11.54 7.86
C LEU A 218 4.94 -11.89 6.51
N TYR A 219 6.06 -12.62 6.54
CA TYR A 219 6.74 -13.08 5.32
C TYR A 219 5.94 -14.15 4.58
N ARG A 220 5.29 -15.09 5.28
CA ARG A 220 4.37 -16.06 4.65
C ARG A 220 3.16 -15.37 4.01
N GLU A 221 2.56 -14.39 4.67
CA GLU A 221 1.45 -13.65 4.07
C GLU A 221 1.90 -12.79 2.89
N ALA A 222 3.09 -12.18 2.95
CA ALA A 222 3.69 -11.48 1.81
C ALA A 222 3.97 -12.44 0.64
N ALA A 223 4.54 -13.61 0.90
CA ALA A 223 4.80 -14.66 -0.10
C ALA A 223 3.51 -15.18 -0.75
N ALA A 224 2.39 -15.19 -0.03
CA ALA A 224 1.08 -15.53 -0.55
C ALA A 224 0.43 -14.39 -1.37
N ARG A 225 0.58 -13.13 -0.91
CA ARG A 225 -0.02 -11.94 -1.54
C ARG A 225 0.72 -11.48 -2.81
N TYR A 226 2.05 -11.56 -2.84
CA TYR A 226 2.85 -10.95 -3.90
C TYR A 226 3.20 -11.98 -4.99
N ARG A 227 2.24 -12.25 -5.86
CA ARG A 227 2.35 -13.19 -7.00
C ARG A 227 1.62 -12.62 -8.21
N GLY A 228 2.30 -12.51 -9.35
CA GLY A 228 1.69 -11.98 -10.58
C GLY A 228 1.35 -10.49 -10.48
N TRP A 229 0.18 -10.08 -10.98
CA TRP A 229 -0.24 -8.68 -10.99
C TRP A 229 -0.60 -8.15 -9.58
N VAL A 230 0.05 -7.07 -9.18
CA VAL A 230 -0.18 -6.30 -7.95
C VAL A 230 -0.12 -4.81 -8.27
N PHE A 231 -0.63 -3.96 -7.38
CA PHE A 231 -0.35 -2.54 -7.44
C PHE A 231 0.87 -2.18 -6.60
N ARG A 232 1.84 -1.46 -7.18
CA ARG A 232 2.74 -0.58 -6.42
C ARG A 232 1.91 0.62 -5.98
N VAL A 233 1.93 0.93 -4.69
CA VAL A 233 1.09 1.98 -4.12
C VAL A 233 1.92 3.12 -3.59
N ARG A 234 1.55 4.35 -3.96
CA ARG A 234 2.03 5.59 -3.35
C ARG A 234 0.84 6.28 -2.71
N ILE A 235 0.88 6.44 -1.39
CA ILE A 235 -0.14 7.20 -0.65
C ILE A 235 0.40 8.61 -0.43
N GLY A 236 -0.39 9.61 -0.76
CA GLY A 236 -0.14 11.01 -0.46
C GLY A 236 -1.38 11.71 0.07
N VAL A 237 -1.17 12.93 0.58
CA VAL A 237 -2.23 13.76 1.15
C VAL A 237 -2.04 15.20 0.69
N THR A 238 -3.16 15.88 0.44
CA THR A 238 -3.24 17.27 -0.02
C THR A 238 -4.15 18.08 0.89
N GLY A 239 -3.78 19.34 1.14
CA GLY A 239 -4.57 20.25 1.99
C GLY A 239 -4.64 19.89 3.49
N ALA A 240 -3.66 19.13 4.00
CA ALA A 240 -3.48 18.87 5.43
C ALA A 240 -2.47 19.84 6.05
N ASP A 241 -2.71 20.24 7.30
CA ASP A 241 -1.69 20.95 8.11
C ASP A 241 -0.53 20.02 8.51
N PRO A 242 0.67 20.55 8.80
CA PRO A 242 1.82 19.72 9.17
C PRO A 242 1.60 18.82 10.40
N GLU A 243 0.86 19.29 11.41
CA GLU A 243 0.56 18.45 12.57
C GLU A 243 -0.39 17.30 12.22
N HIS A 244 -1.32 17.49 11.28
CA HIS A 244 -2.16 16.42 10.74
C HIS A 244 -1.33 15.36 10.02
N LEU A 245 -0.35 15.79 9.23
CA LEU A 245 0.56 14.88 8.54
C LEU A 245 1.38 14.05 9.55
N ASP A 246 1.86 14.66 10.63
CA ASP A 246 2.53 13.95 11.72
C ASP A 246 1.59 13.00 12.48
N ARG A 247 0.35 13.43 12.79
CA ARG A 247 -0.68 12.56 13.41
C ARG A 247 -0.99 11.34 12.55
N LEU A 248 -1.18 11.53 11.25
CA LEU A 248 -1.48 10.47 10.28
C LEU A 248 -0.27 9.54 10.05
N ALA A 249 0.94 10.08 9.96
CA ALA A 249 2.17 9.31 9.85
C ALA A 249 2.45 8.51 11.14
N ALA A 250 2.12 9.06 12.32
CA ALA A 250 2.19 8.32 13.58
C ALA A 250 1.18 7.16 13.62
N ALA A 251 -0.09 7.40 13.24
CA ALA A 251 -1.13 6.38 13.20
C ALA A 251 -0.77 5.21 12.28
N LEU A 252 -0.33 5.48 11.04
CA LEU A 252 0.09 4.45 10.07
C LEU A 252 1.30 3.60 10.50
N ASN A 253 2.01 4.01 11.56
CA ASN A 253 3.16 3.31 12.13
C ASN A 253 2.94 2.84 13.58
N ALA A 254 1.74 3.02 14.15
CA ALA A 254 1.45 2.74 15.56
C ALA A 254 1.47 1.23 15.88
N ASP A 255 0.76 0.41 15.09
CA ASP A 255 0.54 -1.03 15.30
C ASP A 255 1.81 -1.90 15.31
N HIS A 256 2.97 -1.33 14.97
CA HIS A 256 4.21 -2.07 14.75
C HIS A 256 5.42 -1.53 15.52
N ARG A 257 5.19 -0.71 16.55
CA ARG A 257 6.25 -0.30 17.48
C ARG A 257 6.70 -1.53 18.30
N PRO A 258 7.91 -2.08 18.13
CA PRO A 258 8.46 -2.97 19.16
C PRO A 258 8.63 -2.16 20.45
N PRO A 259 8.62 -2.78 21.64
CA PRO A 259 9.08 -2.11 22.85
C PRO A 259 10.50 -1.61 22.61
N ALA A 260 10.74 -0.32 22.85
CA ALA A 260 12.01 0.30 22.56
C ALA A 260 13.10 -0.30 23.46
N ARG A 261 13.96 -1.12 22.87
CA ARG A 261 15.37 -1.20 23.26
C ARG A 261 16.11 -0.12 22.49
N ASP A 262 17.12 0.47 23.11
CA ASP A 262 17.97 1.47 22.47
C ASP A 262 18.68 0.82 21.27
N LEU A 263 18.18 1.12 20.07
CA LEU A 263 18.86 0.79 18.84
C LEU A 263 20.06 1.74 18.72
N PRO A 264 21.26 1.26 18.36
CA PRO A 264 22.38 2.16 18.06
C PRO A 264 21.96 3.22 17.04
N PRO A 265 22.39 4.49 17.12
CA PRO A 265 21.96 5.56 16.21
C PRO A 265 22.16 5.26 14.72
N ALA A 266 23.14 4.41 14.37
CA ALA A 266 23.33 3.89 13.03
C ALA A 266 22.14 3.08 12.48
N LEU A 267 21.28 2.52 13.35
CA LEU A 267 20.05 1.82 12.98
C LEU A 267 18.83 2.72 12.88
N ASP A 268 18.78 3.85 13.59
CA ASP A 268 17.78 4.89 13.28
C ASP A 268 18.10 5.52 11.93
N LEU A 269 19.38 5.74 11.62
CA LEU A 269 19.83 5.99 10.26
C LEU A 269 19.37 4.89 9.29
N VAL A 270 19.50 3.59 9.56
CA VAL A 270 18.94 2.53 8.67
C VAL A 270 17.40 2.52 8.59
N ARG A 271 16.68 3.11 9.55
CA ARG A 271 15.21 3.29 9.49
C ARG A 271 14.78 4.49 8.65
N GLU A 272 15.70 5.43 8.39
CA GLU A 272 15.50 6.62 7.53
C GLU A 272 16.18 6.48 6.15
N LEU A 273 17.29 5.74 6.09
CA LEU A 273 18.06 5.33 4.89
C LEU A 273 17.50 4.06 4.23
N ALA A 274 16.27 3.67 4.54
CA ALA A 274 15.46 2.97 3.55
C ALA A 274 15.18 4.01 2.45
N ASP A 275 15.98 3.98 1.39
CA ASP A 275 16.06 5.05 0.37
C ASP A 275 14.66 5.51 -0.07
N PRO A 276 14.38 6.82 -0.15
CA PRO A 276 13.21 7.37 -0.83
C PRO A 276 12.68 6.62 -2.06
N GLY A 277 13.57 6.20 -2.96
CA GLY A 277 13.25 5.42 -4.16
C GLY A 277 12.77 4.01 -3.84
N GLU A 278 13.63 3.17 -3.26
CA GLU A 278 13.38 1.77 -2.92
C GLU A 278 12.34 1.57 -1.81
N ALA A 279 12.28 2.43 -0.80
CA ALA A 279 11.22 2.41 0.21
C ALA A 279 9.85 2.68 -0.43
N ALA A 280 9.79 3.44 -1.53
CA ALA A 280 8.58 3.56 -2.33
C ALA A 280 8.25 2.32 -3.16
N HIS A 281 9.06 1.24 -3.15
CA HIS A 281 8.68 -0.11 -3.60
C HIS A 281 8.06 -0.95 -2.47
N ALA A 282 8.05 -0.49 -1.21
CA ALA A 282 7.70 -1.34 -0.07
C ALA A 282 6.19 -1.45 0.24
N VAL A 283 5.32 -0.75 -0.49
CA VAL A 283 3.85 -0.92 -0.42
C VAL A 283 3.34 -1.55 -1.71
N TRP A 284 3.18 -2.87 -1.66
CA TRP A 284 2.44 -3.63 -2.66
C TRP A 284 1.06 -3.96 -2.11
N LEU A 285 -0.01 -3.65 -2.85
CA LEU A 285 -1.33 -4.21 -2.59
C LEU A 285 -1.60 -5.35 -3.57
N PRO A 286 -1.93 -6.57 -3.08
CA PRO A 286 -2.35 -7.65 -3.96
C PRO A 286 -3.66 -7.26 -4.64
N ALA A 287 -3.78 -7.57 -5.93
CA ALA A 287 -4.98 -7.34 -6.72
C ALA A 287 -6.27 -7.82 -6.02
N GLY A 288 -6.20 -8.95 -5.29
CA GLY A 288 -7.34 -9.59 -4.60
C GLY A 288 -7.47 -9.39 -3.09
N ARG A 289 -6.74 -8.47 -2.42
CA ARG A 289 -6.96 -8.14 -0.98
C ARG A 289 -6.73 -6.65 -0.66
N VAL A 290 -7.43 -5.77 -1.36
CA VAL A 290 -7.61 -4.38 -0.92
C VAL A 290 -8.78 -4.37 0.07
N ALA A 291 -8.80 -3.45 1.04
CA ALA A 291 -10.05 -3.13 1.72
C ALA A 291 -11.06 -2.61 0.68
N GLY A 292 -12.33 -3.01 0.80
CA GLY A 292 -13.37 -2.64 -0.17
C GLY A 292 -13.55 -1.13 -0.33
N LEU A 293 -14.25 -0.73 -1.39
CA LEU A 293 -14.58 0.67 -1.63
C LEU A 293 -15.34 1.22 -0.40
N PRO A 294 -15.04 2.45 0.05
CA PRO A 294 -15.64 2.98 1.27
C PRO A 294 -17.16 3.15 1.05
N LEU A 295 -17.94 2.45 1.88
CA LEU A 295 -19.38 2.68 1.96
C LEU A 295 -19.63 4.13 2.38
N VAL A 296 -20.41 4.87 1.59
CA VAL A 296 -20.64 6.30 1.79
C VAL A 296 -21.94 6.51 2.54
N GLU A 297 -21.86 7.06 3.75
CA GLU A 297 -23.05 7.54 4.47
C GLU A 297 -23.60 8.84 3.84
N PRO A 298 -24.92 9.04 3.79
CA PRO A 298 -25.52 10.21 3.16
C PRO A 298 -25.20 11.52 3.92
N PRO A 299 -24.93 12.63 3.21
CA PRO A 299 -24.38 13.83 3.83
C PRO A 299 -25.44 14.72 4.51
N PRO A 300 -25.14 15.32 5.68
CA PRO A 300 -25.85 16.48 6.21
C PRO A 300 -25.40 17.80 5.54
N GLU A 301 -26.19 18.86 5.72
CA GLU A 301 -26.03 20.16 5.04
C GLU A 301 -24.89 21.04 5.60
N ARG A 302 -24.48 22.08 4.84
CA ARG A 302 -23.26 22.89 5.03
C ARG A 302 -23.52 24.39 5.25
N THR A 303 -22.54 25.07 5.88
CA THR A 303 -22.26 26.52 5.76
C THR A 303 -20.73 26.78 5.83
N GLY A 304 -20.25 27.94 5.32
CA GLY A 304 -18.80 28.31 5.23
C GLY A 304 -18.30 29.18 6.41
N THR A 305 -17.29 30.07 6.35
CA THR A 305 -16.24 30.51 5.36
C THR A 305 -15.43 31.67 6.03
N HIS A 306 -14.18 32.13 5.72
CA HIS A 306 -13.11 31.90 4.71
C HIS A 306 -11.71 32.15 5.36
N GLY A 307 -10.58 31.93 4.66
CA GLY A 307 -9.25 32.52 5.01
C GLY A 307 -8.03 31.95 4.23
N VAL A 308 -6.96 32.73 4.02
CA VAL A 308 -5.77 32.37 3.18
C VAL A 308 -4.45 32.89 3.78
N ILE A 309 -3.37 32.09 3.68
CA ILE A 309 -1.96 32.50 3.39
C ILE A 309 -1.10 31.24 3.10
N ILE A 310 0.00 31.38 2.36
CA ILE A 310 0.84 30.28 1.80
C ILE A 310 2.29 30.43 2.27
N THR A 311 2.98 29.32 2.55
CA THR A 311 4.45 29.21 2.45
C THR A 311 4.86 27.90 1.77
N ASP A 312 5.95 27.94 0.99
CA ASP A 312 6.43 26.88 0.09
C ASP A 312 7.76 26.29 0.58
N SER A 313 7.97 24.98 0.39
CA SER A 313 9.30 24.33 0.29
C SER A 313 9.18 22.81 0.08
N THR A 314 9.19 22.37 -1.18
CA THR A 314 9.39 20.94 -1.51
C THR A 314 10.85 20.51 -1.39
N VAL A 315 11.10 19.31 -0.88
CA VAL A 315 12.41 18.62 -0.96
C VAL A 315 12.18 17.19 -1.46
N ARG A 316 12.97 16.78 -2.46
CA ARG A 316 12.85 15.47 -3.11
C ARG A 316 14.22 14.89 -3.45
N VAL A 317 14.39 13.60 -3.16
CA VAL A 317 15.54 12.74 -3.50
C VAL A 317 15.00 11.33 -3.77
N ASP A 318 15.65 10.55 -4.64
CA ASP A 318 15.32 9.15 -5.03
C ASP A 318 16.66 8.41 -5.39
N GLY A 319 16.99 7.19 -4.90
CA GLY A 319 18.16 6.40 -5.35
C GLY A 319 18.56 5.08 -4.62
N ASP A 320 18.36 3.94 -5.29
CA ASP A 320 18.42 2.51 -4.86
C ASP A 320 19.70 1.92 -4.17
N LEU A 321 19.54 0.91 -3.27
CA LEU A 321 20.49 -0.23 -3.10
C LEU A 321 19.97 -1.51 -2.36
N PHE A 322 19.30 -2.45 -3.03
CA PHE A 322 19.01 -3.80 -2.50
C PHE A 322 20.21 -4.80 -2.60
N GLY A 323 20.61 -5.41 -1.47
CA GLY A 323 21.73 -6.37 -1.41
C GLY A 323 21.68 -7.39 -0.27
N GLY A 324 20.73 -8.34 -0.32
CA GLY A 324 20.47 -9.33 0.74
C GLY A 324 21.47 -10.49 0.88
N HIS A 325 22.78 -10.28 0.71
CA HIS A 325 23.82 -11.31 0.84
C HIS A 325 24.91 -10.92 1.83
N ARG A 326 25.54 -11.93 2.46
CA ARG A 326 26.41 -11.83 3.64
C ARG A 326 27.46 -10.70 3.56
N PHE A 327 27.23 -9.61 4.28
CA PHE A 327 28.27 -8.63 4.63
C PHE A 327 29.20 -9.18 5.72
N GLY A 328 30.03 -10.14 5.33
CA GLY A 328 31.24 -10.50 6.06
C GLY A 328 32.32 -9.47 5.81
N VAL A 329 32.42 -8.48 6.70
CA VAL A 329 33.62 -7.63 6.80
C VAL A 329 34.68 -8.45 7.54
N THR A 330 35.77 -8.75 6.84
CA THR A 330 37.07 -9.17 7.43
C THR A 330 37.88 -7.94 7.77
#